data_AF-A0A380HL37-F1
#
_entry.id   AF-A0A380HL37-F1
#
_cell.length_a   1.000
_cell.length_b   1.000
_cell.length_c   1.000
_cell.angle_alpha   90.00
_cell.angle_beta   90.00
_cell.angle_gamma   90.00
#
_symmetry.space_group_name_H-M   'P 1'
#
loop_
_entity.id
_entity.type
_entity.pdbx_description
1 polymer ?
#
loop_
_entity_poly.entity_id
_entity_poly.type
_entity_poly.pdbx_seq_one_letter_code
_entity_poly.pdbx_strand_id
1 'polypeptide(L)'
;MRSIIIGLFLIINLVFVIQAFIEPLTISYLSLRIILAALTFVISIYLLLLRTNKFSTYLTILTLIISLIHIFIIAHSAYIYIY
;
A
#
# COMPACT_ATOMS: atom_id res chain seq x y z
N MET A 1 7.02 -16.95 -8.13
CA MET A 1 5.62 -16.45 -8.13
C MET A 1 5.33 -15.48 -6.98
N ARG A 2 5.59 -15.83 -5.71
CA ARG A 2 5.42 -14.92 -4.55
C ARG A 2 6.10 -13.56 -4.72
N SER A 3 7.39 -13.50 -5.09
CA SER A 3 8.10 -12.24 -5.29
C SER A 3 7.52 -11.37 -6.42
N ILE A 4 6.92 -12.00 -7.44
CA ILE A 4 6.24 -11.30 -8.54
C ILE A 4 4.94 -10.66 -8.02
N ILE A 5 4.17 -11.41 -7.22
CA ILE A 5 2.93 -10.90 -6.60
C ILE A 5 3.24 -9.74 -5.64
N ILE A 6 4.27 -9.86 -4.80
CA ILE A 6 4.71 -8.78 -3.90
C ILE A 6 5.19 -7.57 -4.71
N GLY A 7 5.95 -7.81 -5.79
CA GLY A 7 6.38 -6.75 -6.70
C GLY A 7 5.21 -6.00 -7.35
N LEU A 8 4.17 -6.72 -7.79
CA LEU A 8 2.94 -6.12 -8.31
C LEU A 8 2.24 -5.26 -7.27
N PHE A 9 2.05 -5.77 -6.05
CA PHE A 9 1.46 -5.02 -4.96
C PHE A 9 2.26 -3.75 -4.62
N LEU A 10 3.58 -3.84 -4.65
CA LEU A 10 4.47 -2.71 -4.44
C LEU A 10 4.25 -1.64 -5.51
N ILE A 11 4.30 -2.01 -6.80
CA ILE A 11 4.13 -1.08 -7.92
C ILE A 11 2.75 -0.40 -7.84
N ILE A 12 1.69 -1.17 -7.60
CA ILE A 12 0.32 -0.64 -7.50
C ILE A 12 0.22 0.39 -6.36
N ASN A 13 0.73 0.09 -5.16
CA ASN A 13 0.70 1.06 -4.07
C ASN A 13 1.52 2.31 -4.39
N LEU A 14 2.66 2.15 -5.06
CA LEU A 14 3.52 3.26 -5.46
C LEU A 14 2.79 4.21 -6.42
N VAL A 15 2.06 3.67 -7.40
CA VAL A 15 1.24 4.45 -8.32
C VAL A 15 0.19 5.28 -7.57
N PHE A 16 -0.54 4.68 -6.63
CA PHE A 16 -1.55 5.41 -5.85
C PHE A 16 -0.97 6.44 -4.90
N VAL A 17 0.18 6.15 -4.28
CA VAL A 17 0.91 7.11 -3.45
C VAL A 17 1.34 8.32 -4.29
N ILE A 18 1.94 8.10 -5.47
CA ILE A 18 2.33 9.18 -6.39
C ILE A 18 1.09 9.98 -6.82
N GLN A 19 0.01 9.29 -7.21
CA GLN A 19 -1.22 9.95 -7.62
C GLN A 19 -1.78 10.85 -6.52
N ALA A 20 -1.72 10.42 -5.25
CA ALA A 20 -2.18 11.19 -4.11
C ALA A 20 -1.36 12.46 -3.84
N PHE A 21 -0.10 12.53 -4.31
CA PHE A 21 0.69 13.76 -4.25
C PHE A 21 0.41 14.73 -5.40
N ILE A 22 -0.01 14.21 -6.57
CA ILE A 22 -0.27 15.03 -7.76
C ILE A 22 -1.67 15.63 -7.72
N GLU A 23 -2.66 14.84 -7.31
CA GLU A 23 -4.05 15.28 -7.25
C GLU A 23 -4.59 15.16 -5.82
N PRO A 24 -5.13 16.25 -5.23
CA PRO A 24 -5.80 16.18 -3.93
C PRO A 24 -6.96 15.18 -4.00
N LEU A 25 -7.22 14.45 -2.90
CA LEU A 25 -8.28 13.42 -2.88
C LEU A 25 -9.59 14.00 -3.41
N THR A 26 -10.05 13.41 -4.50
CA THR A 26 -11.45 13.45 -4.90
C THR A 26 -12.12 12.19 -4.32
N ILE A 27 -13.43 12.25 -4.04
CA ILE A 27 -14.18 11.07 -3.55
C ILE A 27 -14.10 9.91 -4.55
N SER A 28 -13.86 10.22 -5.83
CA SER A 28 -13.66 9.21 -6.86
C SER A 28 -12.47 8.31 -6.50
N TYR A 29 -12.72 6.99 -6.53
CA TYR A 29 -11.74 5.95 -6.24
C TYR A 29 -11.22 5.87 -4.79
N LEU A 30 -11.80 6.61 -3.83
CA LEU A 30 -11.41 6.52 -2.42
C LEU A 30 -11.56 5.09 -1.87
N SER A 31 -12.69 4.44 -2.15
CA SER A 31 -12.95 3.06 -1.71
C SER A 31 -11.93 2.07 -2.29
N LEU A 32 -11.56 2.22 -3.56
CA LEU A 32 -10.55 1.39 -4.21
C LEU A 32 -9.18 1.56 -3.54
N ARG A 33 -8.77 2.80 -3.26
CA ARG A 33 -7.50 3.11 -2.59
C ARG A 33 -7.44 2.50 -1.19
N ILE A 34 -8.52 2.61 -0.42
CA ILE A 34 -8.63 2.03 0.93
C ILE A 34 -8.52 0.51 0.87
N ILE A 35 -9.31 -0.15 0.00
CA ILE A 35 -9.30 -1.61 -0.12
C ILE A 35 -7.91 -2.09 -0.52
N LEU A 36 -7.28 -1.45 -1.50
CA LEU A 36 -5.94 -1.82 -1.94
C LEU A 36 -4.91 -1.64 -0.83
N ALA A 37 -4.89 -0.50 -0.14
CA ALA A 37 -3.94 -0.23 0.93
C ALA A 37 -4.10 -1.19 2.13
N ALA A 38 -5.34 -1.48 2.52
CA ALA A 38 -5.64 -2.41 3.60
C ALA A 38 -5.28 -3.86 3.21
N LEU A 39 -5.64 -4.28 1.99
CA LEU A 39 -5.33 -5.61 1.49
C LEU A 39 -3.82 -5.83 1.40
N THR A 40 -3.07 -4.87 0.85
CA THR A 40 -1.61 -4.99 0.73
C THR A 40 -0.92 -5.00 2.08
N PHE A 41 -1.43 -4.24 3.05
CA PHE A 41 -0.94 -4.28 4.43
C PHE A 41 -1.15 -5.66 5.07
N VAL A 42 -2.37 -6.19 5.06
CA VAL A 42 -2.70 -7.49 5.66
C VAL A 42 -1.91 -8.62 4.99
N ILE A 43 -1.85 -8.64 3.66
CA ILE A 43 -1.08 -9.65 2.92
C ILE A 43 0.41 -9.53 3.22
N SER A 44 0.96 -8.31 3.32
CA SER A 44 2.38 -8.13 3.63
C SER A 44 2.72 -8.63 5.03
N ILE A 45 1.86 -8.40 6.04
CA ILE A 45 2.04 -8.97 7.38
C ILE A 45 2.02 -10.50 7.32
N TYR A 46 1.01 -11.08 6.66
CA TYR A 46 0.89 -12.53 6.53
C TYR A 46 2.12 -13.15 5.86
N LEU A 47 2.60 -12.55 4.76
CA LEU A 47 3.76 -13.02 4.02
C LEU A 47 5.09 -12.83 4.77
N LEU A 48 5.16 -11.86 5.68
CA LEU A 48 6.31 -11.63 6.55
C LEU A 48 6.44 -12.73 7.61
N LEU A 49 5.30 -13.16 8.18
CA LEU A 49 5.25 -14.26 9.16
C LEU A 49 5.63 -15.62 8.52
N LEU A 50 5.36 -15.78 7.22
CA LEU A 50 5.83 -16.93 6.44
C LEU A 50 7.34 -16.82 6.16
N ARG A 51 8.14 -17.50 6.99
CA ARG A 51 9.60 -17.58 6.84
C ARG A 51 9.98 -18.17 5.48
N THR A 52 10.67 -17.38 4.66
CA THR A 52 11.15 -17.81 3.34
C THR A 52 12.50 -17.17 3.01
N ASN A 53 12.85 -17.09 1.72
CA ASN A 53 14.10 -16.52 1.22
C ASN A 53 14.30 -15.06 1.62
N LYS A 54 15.55 -14.72 1.99
CA LYS A 54 15.99 -13.37 2.42
C LYS A 54 15.50 -12.27 1.48
N PHE A 55 15.64 -12.47 0.16
CA PHE A 55 15.19 -11.50 -0.84
C PHE A 55 13.68 -11.22 -0.78
N SER A 56 12.85 -12.26 -0.66
CA SER A 56 11.41 -12.07 -0.56
C SER A 56 11.02 -11.37 0.74
N THR A 57 11.73 -11.64 1.83
CA THR A 57 11.50 -10.96 3.11
C THR A 57 11.78 -9.46 3.00
N TYR A 58 12.93 -9.07 2.45
CA TYR A 58 13.26 -7.65 2.24
C TYR A 58 12.23 -6.95 1.34
N LEU A 59 11.81 -7.62 0.26
CA LEU A 59 10.78 -7.08 -0.62
C LEU A 59 9.45 -6.90 0.12
N THR A 60 9.05 -7.86 0.95
CA THR A 60 7.81 -7.79 1.74
C THR A 60 7.86 -6.65 2.77
N ILE A 61 9.01 -6.46 3.43
CA ILE A 61 9.22 -5.35 4.38
C ILE A 61 9.07 -4.00 3.66
N LEU A 62 9.67 -3.87 2.47
CA LEU A 62 9.54 -2.65 1.67
C LEU A 62 8.07 -2.39 1.28
N THR A 63 7.36 -3.42 0.81
CA THR A 63 5.93 -3.30 0.46
C THR A 63 5.09 -2.94 1.68
N LEU A 64 5.40 -3.48 2.85
CA LEU A 64 4.73 -3.14 4.11
C LEU A 64 4.90 -1.66 4.46
N ILE A 65 6.12 -1.13 4.40
CA ILE A 65 6.40 0.30 4.66
C ILE A 65 5.61 1.18 3.68
N ILE A 66 5.60 0.84 2.40
CA ILE A 66 4.85 1.61 1.39
C ILE A 66 3.35 1.56 1.67
N SER A 67 2.80 0.40 2.07
CA SER A 67 1.38 0.29 2.43
C SER A 67 1.01 1.15 3.64
N LEU A 68 1.90 1.27 4.65
CA LEU A 68 1.71 2.15 5.79
C LEU A 68 1.71 3.63 5.38
N ILE A 69 2.63 4.04 4.52
CA ILE A 69 2.67 5.40 3.97
C ILE A 69 1.37 5.68 3.19
N HIS A 70 0.91 4.74 2.39
CA HIS A 70 -0.33 4.88 1.63
C HIS A 70 -1.55 5.06 2.55
N ILE A 71 -1.65 4.24 3.61
CA ILE A 71 -2.72 4.39 4.63
C ILE A 71 -2.65 5.76 5.30
N PHE A 72 -1.44 6.22 5.67
CA PHE A 72 -1.25 7.53 6.30
C PHE A 72 -1.72 8.67 5.41
N ILE A 73 -1.37 8.65 4.11
CA ILE A 73 -1.82 9.65 3.14
C ILE A 73 -3.34 9.64 3.01
N ILE A 74 -3.96 8.46 2.94
CA ILE A 74 -5.42 8.35 2.88
C ILE A 74 -6.06 8.95 4.14
N ALA A 75 -5.54 8.61 5.34
CA ALA A 75 -6.06 9.11 6.60
C ALA A 75 -5.91 10.64 6.71
N HIS A 76 -4.73 11.17 6.37
CA HIS A 76 -4.47 12.60 6.36
C HIS A 76 -5.41 13.34 5.40
N SER A 77 -5.58 12.78 4.21
CA SER A 77 -6.41 13.43 3.21
C SER A 77 -7.91 13.31 3.50
N ALA A 78 -8.36 12.22 4.15
CA ALA A 78 -9.72 12.12 4.66
C ALA A 78 -9.98 13.14 5.76
N TYR A 79 -8.99 13.42 6.62
CA TYR A 79 -9.08 14.48 7.62
C TYR A 79 -9.26 15.86 6.98
N ILE A 80 -8.43 16.22 6.00
CA ILE A 80 -8.55 17.50 5.26
C ILE A 80 -9.90 17.60 4.51
N TYR A 81 -10.45 16.48 4.07
CA TYR A 81 -11.74 16.50 3.38
C TYR A 81 -12.92 16.78 4.33
N ILE A 82 -12.84 16.28 5.57
CA ILE A 82 -13.91 16.41 6.57
C ILE A 82 -13.85 17.78 7.29
N TYR A 83 -12.65 18.29 7.56
CA TYR A 83 -12.39 19.49 8.34
C TYR A 83 -11.76 20.59 7.48
#